data_AF-A0A1M6L9R2-F1
#
_entry.id   AF-A0A1M6L9R2-F1
#
_cell.length_a   1.000
_cell.length_b   1.000
_cell.length_c   1.000
_cell.angle_alpha   90.00
_cell.angle_beta   90.00
_cell.angle_gamma   90.00
#
_symmetry.space_group_name_H-M   'P 1'
#
loop_
_entity.id
_entity.type
_entity.pdbx_description
1 polymer ?
#
loop_
_entity_poly.entity_id
_entity_poly.type
_entity_poly.pdbx_seq_one_letter_code
_entity_poly.pdbx_strand_id
1 'polypeptide(L)'
;MFTVLAVLILLGPILATAVTALSGAILIRKKSLLGTLLLCLPVLMGVLVLWELRYDLGLSLPEISWFPTGASAELAMMIVAALSLIVLIVAVVKWPQGLRFRAVPAISAALWAAIIFAGWALSQADFSH
;
A
#
# COMPACT_ATOMS: atom_id res chain seq x y z
N MET A 1 15.70 12.42 -12.15
CA MET A 1 14.50 12.51 -11.28
C MET A 1 13.44 11.48 -11.66
N PHE A 2 13.10 11.34 -12.96
CA PHE A 2 12.12 10.34 -13.44
C PHE A 2 12.42 8.88 -13.04
N THR A 3 13.67 8.42 -13.07
CA THR A 3 14.04 7.04 -12.74
C THR A 3 13.85 6.67 -11.26
N VAL A 4 14.17 7.60 -10.34
CA VAL A 4 13.96 7.40 -8.89
C VAL A 4 12.47 7.34 -8.56
N LEU A 5 11.69 8.18 -9.22
CA LEU A 5 10.23 8.21 -9.07
C LEU A 5 9.58 6.93 -9.61
N ALA A 6 9.98 6.48 -10.80
CA ALA A 6 9.50 5.24 -11.39
C ALA A 6 9.83 4.02 -10.51
N VAL A 7 11.05 3.97 -9.93
CA VAL A 7 11.42 2.92 -8.96
C VAL A 7 10.56 2.98 -7.69
N LEU A 8 10.26 4.18 -7.18
CA LEU A 8 9.40 4.36 -6.01
C LEU A 8 7.94 3.98 -6.27
N ILE A 9 7.47 4.09 -7.52
CA ILE A 9 6.09 3.72 -7.90
C ILE A 9 6.00 2.22 -8.22
N LEU A 10 7.02 1.62 -8.84
CA LEU A 10 6.99 0.21 -9.25
C LEU A 10 7.47 -0.74 -8.13
N LEU A 11 8.62 -0.45 -7.52
CA LEU A 11 9.24 -1.31 -6.50
C LEU A 11 8.86 -0.88 -5.08
N GLY A 12 8.56 0.41 -4.88
CA GLY A 12 8.16 0.94 -3.58
C GLY A 12 6.95 0.24 -2.97
N PRO A 13 5.81 0.11 -3.67
CA PRO A 13 4.62 -0.57 -3.14
C PRO A 13 4.86 -2.06 -2.86
N ILE A 14 5.69 -2.75 -3.66
CA ILE A 14 6.04 -4.15 -3.44
C ILE A 14 6.84 -4.30 -2.13
N LEU A 15 7.85 -3.46 -1.92
CA LEU A 15 8.62 -3.48 -0.68
C LEU A 15 7.76 -3.06 0.51
N ALA A 16 6.96 -2.00 0.37
CA ALA A 16 6.08 -1.51 1.42
C ALA A 16 5.08 -2.60 1.85
N THR A 17 4.42 -3.25 0.91
CA THR A 17 3.46 -4.35 1.16
C THR A 17 4.14 -5.57 1.81
N ALA A 18 5.34 -5.96 1.37
CA ALA A 18 6.07 -7.07 2.00
C ALA A 18 6.41 -6.78 3.48
N VAL A 19 6.88 -5.56 3.77
CA VAL A 19 7.20 -5.14 5.15
C VAL A 19 5.93 -4.94 5.99
N THR A 20 4.82 -4.49 5.38
CA THR A 20 3.49 -4.41 6.03
C THR A 20 3.00 -5.81 6.40
N ALA A 21 3.08 -6.77 5.48
CA ALA A 21 2.67 -8.15 5.71
C ALA A 21 3.51 -8.81 6.82
N LEU A 22 4.82 -8.52 6.87
CA LEU A 22 5.67 -8.96 7.97
C LEU A 22 5.20 -8.40 9.32
N SER A 23 4.86 -7.11 9.38
CA SER A 23 4.28 -6.49 10.58
C SER A 23 2.98 -7.16 11.02
N GLY A 24 2.11 -7.45 10.04
CA GLY A 24 0.86 -8.18 10.25
C GLY A 24 1.07 -9.60 10.77
N ALA A 25 1.98 -10.36 10.18
CA ALA A 25 2.32 -11.73 10.58
C ALA A 25 2.90 -11.81 11.99
N ILE A 26 3.63 -10.79 12.44
CA ILE A 26 4.13 -10.70 13.81
C ILE A 26 2.97 -10.43 14.79
N LEU A 27 2.07 -9.50 14.45
CA LEU A 27 0.96 -9.09 15.31
C LEU A 27 -0.20 -10.11 15.35
N ILE A 28 -0.44 -10.86 14.28
CA ILE A 28 -1.56 -11.82 14.22
C ILE A 28 -1.37 -12.99 15.20
N ARG A 29 -0.11 -13.33 15.53
CA ARG A 29 0.21 -14.33 16.58
C ARG A 29 -0.33 -13.95 17.95
N LYS A 30 -0.68 -12.68 18.17
CA LYS A 30 -1.31 -12.18 19.40
C LYS A 30 -2.82 -11.99 19.27
N LYS A 31 -3.47 -12.52 18.21
CA LYS A 31 -4.90 -12.33 17.90
C LYS A 31 -5.29 -10.85 17.85
N SER A 32 -4.37 -9.99 17.44
CA SER A 32 -4.62 -8.55 17.35
C SER A 32 -5.38 -8.22 16.08
N LEU A 33 -6.45 -7.43 16.19
CA LEU A 33 -7.16 -6.86 15.04
C LEU A 33 -6.22 -6.11 14.09
N LEU A 34 -5.20 -5.42 14.64
CA LEU A 34 -4.18 -4.73 13.84
C LEU A 34 -3.39 -5.69 12.96
N GLY A 35 -3.08 -6.89 13.47
CA GLY A 35 -2.40 -7.92 12.69
C GLY A 35 -3.22 -8.38 11.49
N THR A 36 -4.52 -8.60 11.68
CA THR A 36 -5.43 -8.96 10.59
C THR A 36 -5.54 -7.85 9.56
N LEU A 37 -5.72 -6.59 9.99
CA LEU A 37 -5.80 -5.45 9.08
C LEU A 37 -4.52 -5.28 8.26
N LEU A 38 -3.35 -5.43 8.89
CA LEU A 38 -2.05 -5.34 8.22
C LEU A 38 -1.77 -6.51 7.27
N LEU A 39 -2.54 -7.60 7.31
CA LEU A 39 -2.48 -8.67 6.31
C LEU A 39 -3.53 -8.48 5.21
N CYS A 40 -4.74 -8.03 5.55
CA CYS A 40 -5.81 -7.81 4.58
C CYS A 40 -5.54 -6.63 3.65
N LEU A 41 -5.01 -5.52 4.15
CA LEU A 41 -4.76 -4.31 3.35
C LEU A 41 -3.75 -4.53 2.21
N PRO A 42 -2.59 -5.20 2.42
CA PRO A 42 -1.70 -5.57 1.32
C PRO A 42 -2.35 -6.48 0.27
N VAL A 43 -3.19 -7.42 0.69
CA VAL A 43 -3.91 -8.31 -0.24
C VAL A 43 -4.87 -7.49 -1.09
N LEU A 44 -5.67 -6.61 -0.47
CA LEU A 44 -6.58 -5.71 -1.18
C LEU A 44 -5.84 -4.83 -2.18
N MET A 45 -4.69 -4.26 -1.77
CA MET A 45 -3.83 -3.48 -2.66
C MET A 45 -3.34 -4.31 -3.84
N GLY A 46 -2.89 -5.54 -3.61
CA GLY A 46 -2.45 -6.45 -4.66
C GLY A 46 -3.57 -6.78 -5.65
N VAL A 47 -4.81 -6.98 -5.18
CA VAL A 47 -5.97 -7.20 -6.05
C VAL A 47 -6.24 -5.97 -6.91
N LEU A 48 -6.22 -4.77 -6.34
CA LEU A 48 -6.41 -3.52 -7.10
C LEU A 48 -5.34 -3.33 -8.17
N VAL A 49 -4.07 -3.57 -7.83
CA VAL A 49 -2.95 -3.44 -8.78
C VAL A 49 -3.04 -4.46 -9.91
N LEU A 50 -3.31 -5.74 -9.59
CA LEU A 50 -3.48 -6.78 -10.61
C LEU A 50 -4.68 -6.50 -11.52
N TRP A 51 -5.75 -5.93 -10.94
CA TRP A 51 -6.90 -5.51 -11.71
C TRP A 51 -6.59 -4.36 -12.65
N GLU A 52 -5.76 -3.41 -12.25
CA GLU A 52 -5.36 -2.33 -13.15
C GLU A 52 -4.43 -2.87 -14.26
N LEU A 53 -3.44 -3.67 -13.89
CA LEU A 53 -2.47 -4.23 -14.83
C LEU A 53 -3.10 -5.03 -15.97
N ARG A 54 -4.33 -5.53 -15.82
CA ARG A 54 -5.03 -6.19 -16.94
C ARG A 54 -5.26 -5.25 -18.12
N TYR A 55 -5.51 -3.95 -17.86
CA TYR A 55 -5.71 -2.95 -18.89
C TYR A 55 -4.39 -2.64 -19.59
N ASP A 56 -3.31 -2.46 -18.82
CA ASP A 56 -1.96 -2.26 -19.35
C ASP A 56 -1.43 -3.45 -20.15
N LEU A 57 -1.78 -4.67 -19.75
CA LEU A 57 -1.36 -5.92 -20.40
C LEU A 57 -2.28 -6.33 -21.56
N GLY A 58 -3.35 -5.58 -21.84
CA GLY A 58 -4.33 -5.91 -22.88
C GLY A 58 -5.09 -7.21 -22.63
N LEU A 59 -5.19 -7.64 -21.37
CA LEU A 59 -5.90 -8.86 -20.98
C LEU A 59 -7.40 -8.60 -20.93
N SER A 60 -8.15 -9.27 -21.80
CA SER A 60 -9.61 -9.24 -21.84
C SER A 60 -10.24 -10.12 -20.76
N LEU A 61 -10.12 -9.67 -19.50
CA LEU A 61 -10.86 -10.26 -18.38
C LEU A 61 -12.31 -9.76 -18.37
N PRO A 62 -13.26 -10.54 -17.81
CA PRO A 62 -14.64 -10.10 -17.69
C PRO A 62 -14.72 -8.74 -16.97
N GLU A 63 -15.51 -7.83 -17.51
CA GLU A 63 -15.79 -6.57 -16.84
C GLU A 63 -16.66 -6.82 -15.60
N ILE A 64 -16.18 -6.37 -14.46
CA ILE A 64 -16.91 -6.39 -13.21
C ILE A 64 -17.37 -4.96 -12.96
N SER A 65 -18.67 -4.70 -13.17
CA SER A 65 -19.27 -3.37 -13.13
C SER A 65 -19.13 -2.64 -11.78
N TRP A 66 -18.90 -3.37 -10.70
CA TRP A 66 -18.71 -2.81 -9.36
C TRP A 66 -17.25 -2.61 -8.97
N PHE A 67 -16.30 -3.07 -9.79
CA PHE A 67 -14.87 -2.95 -9.49
C PHE A 67 -14.32 -1.65 -10.10
N PRO A 68 -13.51 -0.87 -9.37
CA PRO A 68 -13.00 0.41 -9.86
C PRO A 68 -12.06 0.25 -11.06
N THR A 69 -12.05 1.23 -11.95
CA THR A 69 -11.27 1.28 -13.20
C THR A 69 -10.70 2.68 -13.45
N GLY A 70 -9.55 2.77 -14.13
CA GLY A 70 -8.87 4.04 -14.44
C GLY A 70 -8.68 4.92 -13.20
N ALA A 71 -9.05 6.20 -13.31
CA ALA A 71 -8.94 7.18 -12.21
C ALA A 71 -9.62 6.75 -10.89
N SER A 72 -10.71 5.98 -10.96
CA SER A 72 -11.37 5.47 -9.75
C SER A 72 -10.56 4.36 -9.06
N ALA A 73 -9.80 3.57 -9.83
CA ALA A 73 -8.88 2.56 -9.29
C ALA A 73 -7.65 3.22 -8.65
N GLU A 74 -7.10 4.26 -9.29
CA GLU A 74 -6.02 5.06 -8.71
C GLU A 74 -6.42 5.69 -7.37
N LEU A 75 -7.61 6.29 -7.30
CA LEU A 75 -8.17 6.81 -6.06
C LEU A 75 -8.31 5.72 -5.00
N ALA A 76 -8.85 4.55 -5.37
CA ALA A 76 -9.01 3.42 -4.47
C ALA A 76 -7.65 2.93 -3.92
N MET A 77 -6.63 2.84 -4.78
CA MET A 77 -5.26 2.48 -4.39
C MET A 77 -4.66 3.50 -3.42
N MET A 78 -4.87 4.81 -3.66
CA MET A 78 -4.44 5.87 -2.74
C MET A 78 -5.15 5.82 -1.38
N ILE A 79 -6.45 5.51 -1.37
CA ILE A 79 -7.22 5.30 -0.13
C ILE A 79 -6.65 4.11 0.64
N VAL A 80 -6.40 2.97 -0.02
CA VAL A 80 -5.82 1.78 0.62
C VAL A 80 -4.41 2.05 1.15
N ALA A 81 -3.59 2.81 0.42
CA ALA A 81 -2.28 3.26 0.87
C ALA A 81 -2.38 4.12 2.14
N ALA A 82 -3.30 5.09 2.16
CA ALA A 82 -3.52 5.96 3.31
C ALA A 82 -4.03 5.18 4.54
N LEU A 83 -4.96 4.24 4.34
CA LEU A 83 -5.43 3.34 5.40
C LEU A 83 -4.29 2.47 5.94
N SER A 84 -3.45 1.93 5.07
CA SER A 84 -2.26 1.16 5.46
C SER A 84 -1.32 1.99 6.32
N LEU A 85 -1.06 3.24 5.93
CA LEU A 85 -0.25 4.18 6.71
C LEU A 85 -0.86 4.44 8.09
N ILE A 86 -2.17 4.74 8.18
CA ILE A 86 -2.85 5.00 9.45
C ILE A 86 -2.76 3.77 10.37
N VAL A 87 -3.05 2.57 9.86
CA VAL A 87 -2.99 1.34 10.65
C VAL A 87 -1.56 1.07 11.12
N LEU A 88 -0.55 1.34 10.29
CA LEU A 88 0.86 1.21 10.66
C LEU A 88 1.28 2.22 11.74
N ILE A 89 0.85 3.49 11.65
CA ILE A 89 1.10 4.48 12.70
C ILE A 89 0.50 4.01 14.03
N VAL A 90 -0.75 3.52 14.01
CA VAL A 90 -1.38 2.94 15.21
C VAL A 90 -0.59 1.74 15.71
N ALA A 91 -0.10 0.87 14.82
CA ALA A 91 0.73 -0.28 15.18
C ALA A 91 2.07 0.14 15.82
N VAL A 92 2.72 1.21 15.35
CA VAL A 92 3.95 1.76 15.94
C VAL A 92 3.71 2.24 17.37
N VAL A 93 2.61 2.98 17.58
CA VAL A 93 2.25 3.56 18.89
C VAL A 93 1.81 2.45 19.86
N LYS A 94 0.96 1.53 19.41
CA LYS A 94 0.39 0.45 20.23
C LYS A 94 1.16 -0.86 20.15
N TRP A 95 2.44 -0.82 19.74
CA TRP A 95 3.23 -2.05 19.60
C TRP A 95 3.39 -2.75 20.96
N PRO A 96 3.05 -4.05 21.08
CA PRO A 96 3.12 -4.75 22.36
C PRO A 96 4.53 -4.76 22.95
N GLN A 97 4.66 -4.40 24.23
CA GLN A 97 5.92 -4.48 24.97
C GLN A 97 6.35 -5.96 25.06
N GLY A 98 7.58 -6.26 24.63
CA GLY A 98 8.13 -7.63 24.61
C GLY A 98 8.13 -8.31 23.24
N LEU A 99 7.49 -7.74 22.21
CA LEU A 99 7.69 -8.20 20.83
C LEU A 99 8.92 -7.53 20.21
N ARG A 100 9.84 -8.34 19.68
CA ARG A 100 10.97 -7.87 18.85
C ARG A 100 10.44 -7.21 17.57
N PHE A 101 11.29 -6.48 16.87
CA PHE A 101 10.99 -5.87 15.55
C PHE A 101 10.02 -4.66 15.56
N ARG A 102 10.00 -3.87 16.64
CA ARG A 102 9.24 -2.61 16.70
C ARG A 102 9.57 -1.61 15.58
N ALA A 103 10.78 -1.70 14.99
CA ALA A 103 11.19 -0.88 13.86
C ALA A 103 10.46 -1.24 12.55
N VAL A 104 9.98 -2.48 12.37
CA VAL A 104 9.36 -2.94 11.12
C VAL A 104 8.09 -2.15 10.75
N PRO A 105 7.10 -1.94 11.65
CA PRO A 105 5.94 -1.10 11.32
C PRO A 105 6.33 0.36 11.04
N ALA A 106 7.39 0.88 11.69
CA ALA A 106 7.87 2.24 11.45
C ALA A 106 8.53 2.39 10.06
N ILE A 107 9.34 1.40 9.66
CA ILE A 107 9.93 1.34 8.31
C ILE A 107 8.81 1.24 7.27
N SER A 108 7.82 0.38 7.50
CA SER A 108 6.69 0.24 6.58
C SER A 108 5.87 1.54 6.48
N ALA A 109 5.64 2.22 7.60
CA ALA A 109 4.96 3.51 7.61
C ALA A 109 5.74 4.57 6.80
N ALA A 110 7.06 4.63 6.97
CA ALA A 110 7.91 5.54 6.22
C ALA A 110 7.85 5.27 4.70
N LEU A 111 7.85 3.99 4.29
CA LEU A 111 7.70 3.62 2.88
C LEU A 111 6.34 4.05 2.31
N TRP A 112 5.25 3.78 3.02
CA TRP A 112 3.92 4.20 2.60
C TRP A 112 3.78 5.73 2.52
N ALA A 113 4.34 6.46 3.49
CA ALA A 113 4.36 7.91 3.47
C ALA A 113 5.13 8.45 2.25
N ALA A 114 6.27 7.84 1.91
CA ALA A 114 7.05 8.20 0.72
C ALA A 114 6.28 7.93 -0.58
N ILE A 115 5.58 6.79 -0.68
CA ILE A 115 4.76 6.43 -1.84
C ILE A 115 3.60 7.43 -2.02
N ILE A 116 2.87 7.72 -0.94
CA ILE A 116 1.75 8.69 -0.97
C ILE A 116 2.26 10.07 -1.38
N PHE A 117 3.38 10.52 -0.80
CA PHE A 117 3.97 11.80 -1.14
C PHE A 117 4.44 11.86 -2.60
N ALA A 118 5.05 10.79 -3.11
CA ALA A 118 5.46 10.70 -4.51
C ALA A 118 4.26 10.73 -5.46
N GLY A 119 3.19 9.99 -5.15
CA GLY A 119 1.94 9.99 -5.92
C GLY A 119 1.29 11.38 -5.95
N TRP A 120 1.25 12.06 -4.81
CA TRP A 120 0.75 13.44 -4.73
C TRP A 120 1.63 14.44 -5.50
N ALA A 121 2.95 14.34 -5.39
CA ALA A 121 3.86 15.21 -6.13
C ALA A 121 3.71 15.05 -7.65
N LEU A 122 3.46 13.83 -8.12
CA LEU A 122 3.18 13.53 -9.53
C LEU A 122 1.86 14.08 -10.02
N SER A 123 0.79 13.93 -9.24
CA SER A 123 -0.51 14.45 -9.63
C SER A 123 -0.43 15.96 -9.85
N GLN A 124 0.39 16.68 -9.07
CA GLN A 124 0.59 18.12 -9.26
C GLN A 124 1.44 18.47 -10.48
N ALA A 125 2.37 17.60 -10.89
CA ALA A 125 3.22 17.82 -12.05
C ALA A 125 2.46 17.68 -13.38
N ASP A 126 1.48 16.77 -13.43
CA ASP A 126 0.72 16.47 -14.65
C ASP A 126 -0.24 17.59 -15.06
N PHE A 127 -0.66 18.46 -14.12
CA PHE A 127 -1.51 19.64 -14.41
C PHE A 127 -0.75 20.89 -14.86
N SER A 128 0.57 20.81 -15.09
CA SER A 128 1.41 21.95 -15.47
C SER A 128 1.75 22.06 -16.96
N HIS A 129 1.12 21.24 -17.81
CA HIS A 129 1.27 21.26 -19.27
C HIS A 129 -0.06 21.24 -20.02
#